data_AF-A0A841CRM9-F1
#
_entry.id   AF-A0A841CRM9-F1
#
_cell.length_a   1.000
_cell.length_b   1.000
_cell.length_c   1.000
_cell.angle_alpha   90.00
_cell.angle_beta   90.00
_cell.angle_gamma   90.00
#
_symmetry.space_group_name_H-M   'P 1'
#
loop_
_entity.id
_entity.type
_entity.pdbx_description
1 polymer ?
#
loop_
_entity_poly.entity_id
_entity_poly.type
_entity_poly.pdbx_seq_one_letter_code
_entity_poly.pdbx_strand_id
1 'polypeptide(L)' 'MEANLFSLVSEADPTRIFAWGMEIMDDERTSAVVYRRDPDTGRGFVGQHESAEAALRRWGRRVPLLLVWEFDSDDVSLTT' A
#
# COMPACT_ATOMS: atom_id res chain seq x y z
N MET A 1 -11.26 9.85 -11.73
CA MET A 1 -9.92 9.31 -11.44
C MET A 1 -9.44 9.79 -10.07
N GLU A 2 -9.23 8.84 -9.16
CA GLU A 2 -8.74 9.04 -7.79
C GLU A 2 -7.50 8.14 -7.59
N ALA A 3 -6.56 8.59 -6.76
CA ALA A 3 -5.39 7.80 -6.40
C ALA A 3 -5.13 7.90 -4.90
N ASN A 4 -5.11 6.75 -4.24
CA ASN A 4 -4.90 6.63 -2.80
C ASN A 4 -3.58 5.90 -2.53
N LEU A 5 -2.76 6.48 -1.65
CA LEU A 5 -1.52 5.87 -1.22
C LEU A 5 -1.78 4.89 -0.09
N PHE A 6 -1.03 3.79 -0.11
CA PHE A 6 -1.07 2.80 0.96
C PHE A 6 0.30 2.20 1.21
N SER A 7 0.46 1.63 2.39
CA SER A 7 1.62 0.84 2.78
C SER A 7 1.17 -0.54 3.22
N LEU A 8 1.97 -1.56 2.87
CA LEU A 8 1.92 -2.87 3.50
C LEU A 8 2.98 -2.88 4.61
N VAL A 9 2.55 -3.05 5.84
CA VAL A 9 3.43 -3.03 7.03
C VAL A 9 3.42 -4.38 7.72
N SER A 10 4.48 -4.66 8.49
CA SER A 10 4.53 -5.87 9.33
C SER A 10 3.45 -5.83 10.40
N GLU A 11 2.67 -6.90 10.54
CA GLU A 11 1.65 -7.00 11.60
C GLU A 11 2.29 -6.98 13.01
N ALA A 12 3.49 -7.54 13.16
CA ALA A 12 4.22 -7.55 14.43
C ALA A 12 4.86 -6.19 14.79
N ASP A 13 5.06 -5.31 13.80
CA ASP A 13 5.71 -4.01 13.98
C ASP A 13 5.27 -3.06 12.85
N PRO A 14 4.19 -2.27 13.06
CA PRO A 14 3.65 -1.38 12.04
C PRO A 14 4.60 -0.29 11.57
N THR A 15 5.71 -0.05 12.27
CA THR A 15 6.74 0.92 11.83
C THR A 15 7.62 0.35 10.71
N ARG A 16 7.57 -0.97 10.47
CA ARG A 16 8.30 -1.64 9.41
C ARG A 16 7.46 -1.76 8.16
N ILE A 17 7.78 -0.90 7.21
CA ILE A 17 7.16 -0.95 5.88
C ILE A 17 7.79 -2.09 5.08
N PHE A 18 6.92 -2.98 4.61
CA PHE A 18 7.30 -4.07 3.70
C PHE A 18 7.24 -3.63 2.24
N ALA A 19 6.22 -2.85 1.87
CA ALA A 19 6.05 -2.31 0.53
C ALA A 19 5.19 -1.04 0.56
N TRP A 20 5.43 -0.14 -0.40
CA TRP A 20 4.57 1.01 -0.67
C TRP A 20 3.70 0.73 -1.87
N GLY A 21 2.52 1.31 -1.91
CA GLY A 21 1.61 1.15 -3.03
C GLY A 21 0.74 2.37 -3.28
N MET A 22 0.16 2.38 -4.47
CA MET A 22 -0.80 3.37 -4.90
C MET A 22 -1.94 2.63 -5.58
N GLU A 23 -3.15 2.80 -5.06
CA GLU A 23 -4.37 2.33 -5.71
C GLU A 23 -4.96 3.47 -6.53
N ILE A 24 -5.26 3.17 -7.79
CA ILE A 24 -5.82 4.08 -8.77
C ILE A 24 -7.22 3.57 -9.08
N MET A 25 -8.21 4.41 -8.84
CA MET A 25 -9.61 4.16 -9.14
C MET A 25 -10.06 5.07 -10.27
N ASP A 26 -10.63 4.46 -11.30
CA ASP A 26 -11.29 5.11 -12.42
C ASP A 26 -12.71 4.54 -12.56
N ASP A 27 -13.59 5.21 -13.33
CA ASP A 27 -15.04 5.00 -13.32
C ASP A 27 -15.51 3.53 -13.44
N GLU A 28 -14.69 2.65 -14.05
CA GLU A 28 -14.99 1.22 -14.20
C GLU A 28 -13.86 0.29 -13.71
N ARG A 29 -12.75 0.84 -13.18
CA ARG A 29 -11.53 0.05 -12.93
C ARG A 29 -10.78 0.50 -11.69
N THR A 30 -10.42 -0.48 -10.86
CA THR A 30 -9.42 -0.32 -9.81
C THR A 30 -8.14 -1.04 -10.23
N SER A 31 -7.00 -0.43 -9.93
CA SER A 31 -5.71 -1.10 -10.05
C SER A 31 -4.75 -0.57 -8.99
N ALA A 32 -3.88 -1.42 -8.48
CA ALA A 32 -2.85 -1.03 -7.53
C ALA A 32 -1.46 -1.30 -8.09
N VAL A 33 -0.56 -0.33 -7.94
CA VAL A 33 0.86 -0.49 -8.22
C VAL A 33 1.60 -0.55 -6.89
N VAL A 34 2.45 -1.56 -6.72
CA VAL A 34 3.22 -1.78 -5.49
C VAL A 34 4.70 -1.77 -5.80
N TYR A 35 5.45 -1.03 -5.00
CA TYR A 35 6.89 -1.04 -4.96
C TYR A 35 7.39 -1.66 -3.65
N ARG A 36 8.25 -2.66 -3.77
CA ARG A 36 8.96 -3.28 -2.65
C ARG A 36 10.45 -3.13 -2.85
N ARG A 37 11.16 -2.78 -1.78
CA ARG A 37 12.62 -2.91 -1.74
C ARG A 37 12.99 -4.04 -0.79
N ASP A 38 13.69 -5.03 -1.33
CA ASP A 38 14.20 -6.14 -0.53
C ASP A 38 15.31 -5.63 0.40
N PRO A 39 15.19 -5.78 1.74
CA PRO A 39 16.14 -5.20 2.68
C PRO A 39 17.50 -5.93 2.67
N ASP A 40 17.50 -7.23 2.37
CA ASP A 40 18.71 -8.05 2.42
C ASP A 40 19.57 -7.89 1.16
N THR A 41 18.91 -7.77 0.00
CA THR A 41 19.60 -7.70 -1.31
C THR A 41 19.60 -6.30 -1.92
N GLY A 42 18.80 -5.37 -1.37
CA GLY A 42 18.61 -4.02 -1.91
C GLY A 42 17.83 -3.96 -3.22
N ARG A 43 17.38 -5.11 -3.76
CA ARG A 43 16.70 -5.20 -5.06
C ARG A 43 15.29 -4.61 -4.97
N GLY A 44 14.96 -3.77 -5.95
CA GLY A 44 13.60 -3.26 -6.14
C GLY A 44 12.72 -4.26 -6.88
N PHE A 45 11.46 -4.32 -6.51
CA PHE A 45 10.41 -5.04 -7.19
C PHE A 45 9.21 -4.11 -7.39
N VAL A 46 8.67 -4.11 -8.61
CA VAL A 46 7.42 -3.41 -8.94
C VAL A 46 6.40 -4.44 -9.42
N GLY A 47 5.17 -4.37 -8.91
CA GLY A 47 4.09 -5.25 -9.31
C GLY A 47 2.76 -4.50 -9.45
N GLN A 48 1.95 -4.93 -10.41
CA GLN A 48 0.59 -4.45 -10.59
C GLN A 48 -0.41 -5.48 -10.07
N HIS A 49 -1.49 -4.98 -9.49
CA HIS A 49 -2.54 -5.74 -8.83
C HIS A 49 -3.92 -5.15 -9.17
N GLU A 50 -4.97 -5.94 -8.98
CA GLU A 50 -6.36 -5.51 -9.17
C GLU A 50 -6.83 -4.53 -8.08
N SER A 51 -6.24 -4.62 -6.88
CA SER A 51 -6.49 -3.71 -5.76
C SER A 51 -5.37 -3.80 -4.71
N ALA A 52 -5.40 -2.91 -3.72
CA ALA A 52 -4.53 -2.94 -2.54
C ALA A 52 -4.75 -4.22 -1.72
N GLU A 53 -5.99 -4.71 -1.58
CA GLU A 53 -6.28 -5.99 -0.93
C GLU A 53 -5.75 -7.18 -1.73
N ALA A 54 -5.79 -7.11 -3.07
CA ALA A 54 -5.20 -8.14 -3.91
C ALA A 54 -3.67 -8.17 -3.73
N ALA A 55 -3.03 -7.01 -3.56
CA ALA A 55 -1.64 -6.92 -3.18
C ALA A 55 -1.36 -7.52 -1.80
N LEU A 56 -2.12 -7.11 -0.78
CA LEU A 56 -2.03 -7.67 0.57
C LEU A 56 -2.19 -9.19 0.54
N ARG A 57 -3.17 -9.72 -0.21
CA ARG A 57 -3.39 -11.18 -0.31
C ARG A 57 -2.22 -11.89 -0.97
N ARG A 58 -1.54 -11.27 -1.95
CA ARG A 58 -0.38 -11.90 -2.60
C ARG A 58 0.80 -12.00 -1.64
N TRP A 59 1.14 -10.93 -0.94
CA TRP A 59 2.32 -10.85 -0.08
C TRP A 59 2.06 -11.41 1.32
N GLY A 60 0.86 -11.17 1.84
CA GLY A 60 0.30 -11.67 3.10
C GLY A 60 0.27 -13.19 3.22
N ARG A 61 0.30 -13.91 2.09
CA ARG A 61 0.43 -15.38 2.07
C ARG A 61 1.75 -15.90 2.64
N ARG A 62 2.80 -15.08 2.62
CA ARG A 62 4.16 -15.49 3.03
C ARG A 62 4.63 -14.80 4.30
N VAL A 63 4.14 -13.59 4.54
CA VAL A 63 4.53 -12.74 5.66
C VAL A 63 3.26 -12.14 6.25
N PRO A 64 3.04 -12.13 7.58
CA PRO A 64 1.90 -11.44 8.19
C PRO A 64 2.04 -9.92 7.99
N LEU A 65 1.10 -9.35 7.25
CA LEU A 65 1.11 -7.94 6.82
C LEU A 65 -0.24 -7.29 7.09
N LEU A 66 -0.23 -5.97 7.28
CA LEU A 66 -1.41 -5.12 7.36
C LEU A 66 -1.40 -4.10 6.22
N LEU A 67 -2.58 -3.78 5.71
CA LEU A 67 -2.80 -2.68 4.76
C LEU A 67 -3.11 -1.41 5.55
N VAL A 68 -2.33 -0.36 5.33
CA VAL A 68 -2.50 0.96 5.95
C VAL A 68 -2.65 1.99 4.83
N TRP A 69 -3.76 2.71 4.82
CA TRP A 69 -4.00 3.82 3.90
C TRP A 69 -3.36 5.10 4.43
N GLU A 70 -2.67 5.82 3.56
CA GLU A 70 -2.15 7.15 3.87
C GLU A 70 -3.18 8.17 3.40
N PHE A 71 -3.95 8.69 4.34
CA PHE A 71 -4.82 9.83 4.08
C PHE A 71 -3.99 11.10 4.26
N ASP A 72 -3.97 11.94 3.22
CA ASP A 72 -3.40 13.29 3.31
C ASP A 72 -4.13 14.00 4.45
N SER A 73 -3.40 14.36 5.51
CA SER A 73 -4.00 14.90 6.74
C SER A 73 -4.42 16.37 6.61
N ASP A 74 -4.64 16.84 5.38
CA ASP A 74 -5.02 18.23 5.06
C ASP A 74 -6.53 18.52 5.20
N ASP A 75 -7.35 17.56 5.69
CA ASP A 75 -8.75 17.80 6.05
C ASP A 75 -8.98 17.92 7.58
N VAL A 76 -8.03 18.52 8.31
CA VAL A 76 -8.34 19.12 9.62
C VAL A 76 -8.50 20.62 9.42
N SER A 77 -9.54 20.99 8.67
CA SER A 77 -10.06 22.35 8.70
C SER A 77 -10.61 22.63 10.10
N LEU A 78 -9.87 23.44 10.85
CA LEU A 78 -10.27 24.21 12.03
C LEU A 78 -11.79 24.36 12.16
N THR A 79 -12.37 23.74 13.19
CA THR A 79 -13.59 24.27 13.82
C THR A 79 -13.23 24.68 15.23
N THR A 80 -13.03 25.99 15.38
CA THR A 80 -12.89 26.75 16.64
C THR A 80 -14.12 26.61 17.51
#